data_AF-M2R376-F1
#
_entry.id   AF-M2R376-F1
#
_cell.length_a   1.000
_cell.length_b   1.000
_cell.length_c   1.000
_cell.angle_alpha   90.00
_cell.angle_beta   90.00
_cell.angle_gamma   90.00
#
_symmetry.space_group_name_H-M   'P 1'
#
loop_
_entity.id
_entity.type
_entity.pdbx_description
1 polymer ?
#
loop_
_entity_poly.entity_id
_entity_poly.type
_entity_poly.pdbx_seq_one_letter_code
_entity_poly.pdbx_strand_id
1 'polypeptide(L)'
;MSHRENYPDTATQNHLLQRVLEPSGMTLEQLVQRMAYYIRVQKLCTETLAKDEVRGRQLWARTFTSEARQANVVAPGSSIYVFGDPGTESYRPDDLRKALEQYDEMIQREPSSYEDHFWRATYCSSAAIFFYKYMIAGAIRSIPRSHMIYTKRLAQLVMTSHAHTLPPLQVTTEDADQRENRIPVHFQAAGSGVRITASRAKDLLMDIRTLSSFQFKLLEVPHDTVEDVESVDRRSWKLVSEHYHSSSYSVVFAESQVPIEVTKAELLDLLLGSELVQ
;
A
#
# COMPACT_ATOMS: atom_id res chain seq x y z
N MET A 1 23.01 -11.19 17.82
CA MET A 1 22.63 -12.33 16.97
C MET A 1 21.61 -11.82 15.96
N SER A 2 22.01 -11.64 14.70
CA SER A 2 21.11 -11.17 13.63
C SER A 2 20.09 -12.28 13.34
N HIS A 3 18.82 -12.04 13.63
CA HIS A 3 17.72 -12.85 13.11
C HIS A 3 17.66 -12.61 11.59
N ARG A 4 18.51 -13.31 10.84
CA ARG A 4 18.22 -13.58 9.42
C ARG A 4 16.94 -14.38 9.41
N GLU A 5 15.81 -13.72 9.16
CA GLU A 5 14.60 -14.42 8.78
C GLU A 5 14.94 -15.25 7.55
N ASN A 6 15.04 -16.56 7.75
CA ASN A 6 15.29 -17.52 6.69
C ASN A 6 14.12 -17.43 5.72
N TYR A 7 14.32 -16.68 4.64
CA TYR A 7 13.40 -16.67 3.52
C TYR A 7 13.17 -18.12 3.06
N PRO A 8 11.92 -18.53 2.83
CA PRO A 8 11.62 -19.84 2.28
C PRO A 8 12.35 -20.00 0.94
N ASP A 9 12.85 -21.19 0.66
CA ASP A 9 13.44 -21.48 -0.65
C ASP A 9 12.40 -21.32 -1.76
N THR A 10 12.88 -21.28 -3.01
CA THR A 10 12.01 -21.08 -4.18
C THR A 10 10.96 -22.18 -4.31
N ALA A 11 11.30 -23.43 -3.96
CA ALA A 11 10.36 -24.55 -4.01
C ALA A 11 9.20 -24.36 -3.03
N THR A 12 9.50 -23.95 -1.79
CA THR A 12 8.51 -23.65 -0.75
C THR A 12 7.65 -22.45 -1.14
N GLN A 13 8.25 -21.41 -1.71
CA GLN A 13 7.52 -20.26 -2.24
C GLN A 13 6.52 -20.69 -3.31
N ASN A 14 6.97 -21.45 -4.31
CA ASN A 14 6.11 -21.95 -5.39
C ASN A 14 5.00 -22.85 -4.87
N HIS A 15 5.31 -23.75 -3.93
CA HIS A 15 4.30 -24.62 -3.33
C HIS A 15 3.20 -23.82 -2.62
N LEU A 16 3.57 -22.78 -1.85
CA LEU A 16 2.61 -21.92 -1.17
C LEU A 16 1.80 -21.05 -2.14
N LEU A 17 2.41 -20.60 -3.24
CA LEU A 17 1.70 -19.87 -4.29
C LEU A 17 0.65 -20.72 -5.02
N GLN A 18 0.92 -22.02 -5.21
CA GLN A 18 -0.01 -22.95 -5.85
C GLN A 18 -1.09 -23.50 -4.90
N ARG A 19 -1.04 -23.18 -3.61
CA ARG A 19 -2.01 -23.65 -2.63
C ARG A 19 -3.37 -22.98 -2.87
N VAL A 20 -4.42 -23.80 -3.00
CA VAL A 20 -5.82 -23.36 -3.07
C VAL A 20 -6.30 -22.92 -1.67
N LEU A 21 -6.99 -21.78 -1.61
CA LEU A 21 -7.43 -21.13 -0.38
C LEU A 21 -8.95 -20.95 -0.34
N GLU A 22 -9.56 -21.42 0.75
CA GLU A 22 -10.95 -21.15 1.08
C GLU A 22 -11.13 -19.77 1.74
N PRO A 23 -12.25 -19.05 1.53
CA PRO A 23 -13.46 -19.48 0.81
C PRO A 23 -13.45 -19.20 -0.70
N SER A 24 -12.30 -18.79 -1.24
CA SER A 24 -12.20 -18.31 -2.62
C SER A 24 -12.17 -19.42 -3.67
N GLY A 25 -11.68 -20.61 -3.30
CA GLY A 25 -11.37 -21.69 -4.25
C GLY A 25 -10.21 -21.36 -5.22
N MET A 26 -9.53 -20.24 -5.02
CA MET A 26 -8.41 -19.78 -5.86
C MET A 26 -7.06 -20.13 -5.24
N THR A 27 -6.02 -20.27 -6.06
CA THR A 27 -4.65 -20.35 -5.55
C THR A 27 -4.18 -19.02 -4.98
N LEU A 28 -3.19 -19.05 -4.08
CA LEU A 28 -2.58 -17.83 -3.57
C LEU A 28 -2.03 -16.95 -4.70
N GLU A 29 -1.43 -17.53 -5.75
CA GLU A 29 -0.99 -16.79 -6.93
C GLU A 29 -2.16 -16.09 -7.65
N GLN A 30 -3.29 -16.77 -7.85
CA GLN A 30 -4.48 -16.19 -8.48
C GLN A 30 -5.05 -15.03 -7.64
N LEU A 31 -5.08 -15.18 -6.31
CA LEU A 31 -5.47 -14.10 -5.41
C LEU A 31 -4.54 -12.89 -5.52
N VAL A 32 -3.23 -13.13 -5.56
CA VAL A 32 -2.23 -12.06 -5.73
C VAL A 32 -2.38 -11.35 -7.09
N GLN A 33 -2.59 -12.10 -8.17
CA GLN A 33 -2.82 -11.54 -9.51
C GLN A 33 -4.08 -10.67 -9.56
N ARG A 34 -5.19 -11.14 -8.98
CA ARG A 34 -6.44 -10.39 -8.91
C ARG A 34 -6.30 -9.11 -8.09
N MET A 35 -5.58 -9.16 -6.96
CA MET A 35 -5.27 -7.96 -6.19
C MET A 35 -4.40 -6.97 -6.98
N ALA A 36 -3.36 -7.47 -7.65
CA ALA A 36 -2.48 -6.65 -8.48
C ALA A 36 -3.25 -5.97 -9.62
N TYR A 37 -4.25 -6.64 -10.19
CA TYR A 37 -5.15 -6.06 -11.19
C TYR A 37 -5.94 -4.88 -10.63
N TYR A 38 -6.59 -5.02 -9.47
CA TYR A 38 -7.32 -3.92 -8.84
C TYR A 38 -6.43 -2.71 -8.58
N ILE A 39 -5.25 -2.92 -8.00
CA ILE A 39 -4.27 -1.85 -7.73
C ILE A 39 -3.87 -1.14 -9.03
N ARG A 40 -3.62 -1.91 -10.10
CA ARG A 40 -3.19 -1.35 -11.39
C ARG A 40 -4.28 -0.50 -12.03
N VAL A 41 -5.52 -1.00 -12.11
CA VAL A 41 -6.63 -0.24 -12.71
C VAL A 41 -6.94 1.01 -11.88
N GLN A 42 -6.91 0.88 -10.55
CA GLN A 42 -7.08 2.01 -9.64
C GLN A 42 -6.03 3.10 -9.88
N LYS A 43 -4.76 2.71 -10.02
CA LYS A 43 -3.66 3.63 -10.35
C LYS A 43 -3.90 4.36 -11.67
N LEU A 44 -4.20 3.64 -12.75
CA LEU A 44 -4.43 4.25 -14.07
C LEU A 44 -5.59 5.25 -14.07
N CYS A 45 -6.67 4.93 -13.37
CA CYS A 45 -7.79 5.85 -13.23
C CYS A 45 -7.40 7.06 -12.39
N THR A 46 -6.66 6.86 -11.29
CA THR A 46 -6.20 7.94 -10.41
C THR A 46 -5.25 8.90 -11.13
N GLU A 47 -4.35 8.40 -12.00
CA GLU A 47 -3.48 9.24 -12.83
C GLU A 47 -4.28 10.13 -13.80
N THR A 48 -5.44 9.65 -14.28
CA THR A 48 -6.34 10.46 -15.10
C THR A 48 -7.09 11.50 -14.26
N LEU A 49 -7.57 11.10 -13.08
CA LEU A 49 -8.25 12.00 -12.14
C LEU A 49 -7.33 13.10 -11.61
N ALA A 50 -6.04 12.81 -11.43
CA ALA A 50 -5.04 13.78 -10.98
C ALA A 50 -4.87 14.96 -11.96
N LYS A 51 -5.33 14.84 -13.22
CA LYS A 51 -5.31 15.94 -14.20
C LYS A 51 -6.34 17.03 -13.89
N ASP A 52 -7.39 16.73 -13.11
CA ASP A 52 -8.43 17.68 -12.70
C ASP A 52 -8.87 17.40 -11.24
N GLU A 53 -7.96 17.66 -10.30
CA GLU A 53 -8.22 17.42 -8.88
C GLU A 53 -9.48 18.13 -8.35
N VAL A 54 -9.82 19.30 -8.90
CA VAL A 54 -10.99 20.07 -8.47
C VAL A 54 -12.27 19.31 -8.80
N ARG A 55 -12.42 18.83 -10.04
CA ARG A 55 -13.55 18.00 -10.43
C ARG A 55 -13.57 16.67 -9.66
N GLY A 56 -12.41 16.08 -9.40
CA GLY A 56 -12.28 14.87 -8.58
C GLY A 56 -12.81 15.07 -7.15
N ARG A 57 -12.41 16.17 -6.49
CA ARG A 57 -12.93 16.56 -5.16
C ARG A 57 -14.43 16.82 -5.17
N GLN A 58 -14.96 17.42 -6.22
CA GLN A 58 -16.41 17.65 -6.37
C GLN A 58 -17.19 16.33 -6.50
N LEU A 59 -16.68 15.36 -7.29
CA LEU A 59 -17.29 14.04 -7.40
C LEU A 59 -17.27 13.29 -6.06
N TRP A 60 -16.15 13.34 -5.33
CA TRP A 60 -16.06 12.82 -3.96
C TRP A 60 -17.05 13.48 -3.01
N ALA A 61 -17.17 14.80 -3.03
CA ALA A 61 -18.14 15.50 -2.18
C ALA A 61 -19.58 15.06 -2.50
N ARG A 62 -19.90 14.85 -3.79
CA ARG A 62 -21.21 14.35 -4.23
C ARG A 62 -21.49 12.94 -3.73
N THR A 63 -20.51 12.04 -3.66
CA THR A 63 -20.72 10.67 -3.15
C THR A 63 -21.21 10.61 -1.70
N PHE A 64 -20.96 11.65 -0.89
CA PHE A 64 -21.37 11.68 0.52
C PHE A 64 -22.73 12.33 0.77
N THR A 65 -23.42 12.85 -0.25
CA THR A 65 -24.78 13.39 -0.09
C THR A 65 -25.82 12.27 -0.01
N SER A 66 -26.90 12.48 0.76
CA SER A 66 -27.96 11.49 0.96
C SER A 66 -28.65 11.07 -0.35
N GLU A 67 -28.76 11.99 -1.31
CA GLU A 67 -29.35 11.76 -2.64
C GLU A 67 -28.44 10.86 -3.51
N ALA A 68 -27.13 11.04 -3.44
CA ALA A 68 -26.17 10.22 -4.18
C ALA A 68 -26.10 8.78 -3.63
N ARG A 69 -26.36 8.57 -2.33
CA ARG A 69 -26.48 7.21 -1.76
C ARG A 69 -27.63 6.41 -2.38
N GLN A 70 -28.67 7.07 -2.89
CA GLN A 70 -29.78 6.42 -3.59
C GLN A 70 -29.54 6.30 -5.11
N ALA A 71 -28.78 7.23 -5.70
CA ALA A 71 -28.57 7.31 -7.15
C ALA A 71 -27.34 6.52 -7.66
N ASN A 72 -26.33 6.26 -6.82
CA ASN A 72 -25.13 5.49 -7.22
C ASN A 72 -25.36 3.96 -7.21
N VAL A 73 -26.63 3.58 -7.28
CA VAL A 73 -27.14 2.27 -7.64
C VAL A 73 -26.84 2.07 -9.13
N VAL A 74 -25.69 1.48 -9.43
CA VAL A 74 -25.45 0.97 -10.78
C VAL A 74 -26.29 -0.29 -10.95
N ALA A 75 -27.49 -0.08 -11.53
CA ALA A 75 -28.55 -1.00 -11.93
C ALA A 75 -29.83 -0.95 -11.06
N PRO A 76 -31.02 -0.72 -11.67
CA PRO A 76 -32.29 -0.77 -10.94
C PRO A 76 -32.47 -2.17 -10.33
N GLY A 77 -32.53 -2.22 -8.99
CA GLY A 77 -32.74 -3.45 -8.23
C GLY A 77 -31.51 -4.03 -7.52
N SER A 78 -30.31 -3.46 -7.69
CA SER A 78 -29.09 -3.94 -7.01
C SER A 78 -28.46 -2.84 -6.17
N SER A 79 -28.72 -2.86 -4.86
CA SER A 79 -28.03 -2.00 -3.90
C SER A 79 -26.58 -2.46 -3.74
N ILE A 80 -25.72 -2.12 -4.70
CA ILE A 80 -24.29 -2.33 -4.56
C ILE A 80 -23.77 -1.17 -3.71
N TYR A 81 -23.82 -1.38 -2.40
CA TYR A 81 -23.26 -0.45 -1.42
C TYR A 81 -21.75 -0.27 -1.71
N VAL A 82 -21.40 0.80 -2.44
CA VAL A 82 -20.00 1.22 -2.68
C VAL A 82 -19.30 1.57 -1.36
N PHE A 83 -20.07 1.82 -0.31
CA PHE A 83 -19.64 2.15 1.04
C PHE A 83 -20.40 1.31 2.08
N GLY A 84 -20.36 -0.02 1.95
CA GLY A 84 -20.78 -0.88 3.06
C GLY A 84 -20.08 -0.43 4.34
N ASP A 85 -20.83 -0.33 5.44
CA ASP A 85 -20.23 0.01 6.73
C ASP A 85 -19.19 -1.06 7.06
N PRO A 86 -17.87 -0.73 7.07
CA PRO A 86 -16.84 -1.72 7.37
C PRO A 86 -16.98 -2.32 8.78
N GLY A 87 -17.83 -1.72 9.64
CA GLY A 87 -18.22 -2.20 10.96
C GLY A 87 -19.38 -3.20 10.98
N THR A 88 -20.02 -3.52 9.85
CA THR A 88 -20.95 -4.66 9.80
C THR A 88 -20.18 -5.98 9.71
N GLU A 89 -20.02 -6.62 10.88
CA GLU A 89 -19.26 -7.86 11.07
C GLU A 89 -19.83 -9.11 10.35
N SER A 90 -20.85 -8.99 9.49
CA SER A 90 -21.49 -10.17 8.89
C SER A 90 -21.99 -9.94 7.47
N TYR A 91 -21.08 -9.69 6.52
CA TYR A 91 -21.39 -10.03 5.14
C TYR A 91 -21.32 -11.55 4.99
N ARG A 92 -22.42 -12.16 4.53
CA ARG A 92 -22.40 -13.58 4.18
C ARG A 92 -21.41 -13.78 3.01
N PRO A 93 -20.60 -14.85 2.99
CA PRO A 93 -19.62 -15.09 1.94
C PRO A 93 -20.20 -15.03 0.52
N ASP A 94 -21.43 -15.51 0.32
CA ASP A 94 -22.09 -15.49 -1.00
C ASP A 94 -22.53 -14.08 -1.44
N ASP A 95 -22.97 -13.22 -0.51
CA ASP A 95 -23.33 -11.83 -0.81
C ASP A 95 -22.08 -11.03 -1.20
N LEU A 96 -20.96 -11.31 -0.53
CA LEU A 96 -19.68 -10.72 -0.87
C LEU A 96 -19.17 -11.19 -2.23
N ARG A 97 -19.28 -12.48 -2.53
CA ARG A 97 -18.87 -13.02 -3.84
C ARG A 97 -19.63 -12.34 -4.97
N LYS A 98 -20.96 -12.20 -4.83
CA LYS A 98 -21.81 -11.47 -5.78
C LYS A 98 -21.41 -10.01 -5.92
N ALA A 99 -21.13 -9.33 -4.80
CA ALA A 99 -20.69 -7.94 -4.84
C ALA A 99 -19.33 -7.78 -5.57
N LEU A 100 -18.39 -8.70 -5.34
CA LEU A 100 -17.10 -8.72 -6.03
C LEU A 100 -17.23 -9.04 -7.52
N GLU A 101 -18.14 -9.94 -7.90
CA GLU A 101 -18.45 -10.22 -9.32
C GLU A 101 -19.01 -8.97 -10.02
N GLN A 102 -19.93 -8.26 -9.38
CA GLN A 102 -20.48 -7.01 -9.92
C GLN A 102 -19.41 -5.91 -10.01
N TYR A 103 -18.49 -5.83 -9.04
CA TYR A 103 -17.35 -4.93 -9.14
C TYR A 103 -16.44 -5.32 -10.31
N ASP A 104 -16.15 -6.60 -10.52
CA ASP A 104 -15.35 -7.05 -11.65
C ASP A 104 -15.98 -6.66 -12.99
N GLU A 105 -17.29 -6.86 -13.14
CA GLU A 105 -18.03 -6.45 -14.34
C GLU A 105 -17.91 -4.94 -14.61
N MET A 106 -18.00 -4.13 -13.56
CA MET A 106 -17.86 -2.68 -13.66
C MET A 106 -16.42 -2.25 -13.96
N ILE A 107 -15.44 -2.92 -13.36
CA ILE A 107 -14.01 -2.64 -13.54
C ILE A 107 -13.54 -3.05 -14.95
N GLN A 108 -14.14 -4.07 -15.57
CA GLN A 108 -13.81 -4.50 -16.92
C GLN A 108 -14.26 -3.51 -18.02
N ARG A 109 -15.25 -2.66 -17.74
CA ARG A 109 -15.71 -1.65 -18.69
C ARG A 109 -14.63 -0.59 -18.89
N GLU A 110 -14.34 -0.28 -20.15
CA GLU A 110 -13.38 0.77 -20.48
C GLU A 110 -14.01 2.15 -20.23
N PRO A 111 -13.34 3.02 -19.45
CA PRO A 111 -13.85 4.34 -19.12
C PRO A 111 -13.85 5.23 -20.36
N SER A 112 -14.98 5.90 -20.59
CA SER A 112 -15.17 6.83 -21.70
C SER A 112 -15.18 8.29 -21.24
N SER A 113 -15.39 8.52 -19.94
CA SER A 113 -15.51 9.83 -19.33
C SER A 113 -14.67 9.96 -18.06
N TYR A 114 -14.48 11.20 -17.60
CA TYR A 114 -13.80 11.49 -16.34
C TYR A 114 -14.55 10.85 -15.14
N GLU A 115 -15.87 10.90 -15.17
CA GLU A 115 -16.75 10.25 -14.21
C GLU A 115 -16.61 8.72 -14.22
N ASP A 116 -16.44 8.10 -15.40
CA ASP A 116 -16.22 6.65 -15.48
C ASP A 116 -14.89 6.27 -14.80
N HIS A 117 -13.82 7.05 -15.01
CA HIS A 117 -12.55 6.86 -14.30
C HIS A 117 -12.72 7.01 -12.79
N PHE A 118 -13.52 7.98 -12.33
CA PHE A 118 -13.82 8.16 -10.91
C PHE A 118 -14.48 6.92 -10.34
N TRP A 119 -15.55 6.43 -10.97
CA TRP A 119 -16.26 5.25 -10.49
C TRP A 119 -15.41 3.99 -10.55
N ARG A 120 -14.66 3.79 -11.65
CA ARG A 120 -13.75 2.65 -11.81
C ARG A 120 -12.67 2.64 -10.71
N ALA A 121 -12.08 3.79 -10.38
CA ALA A 121 -11.11 3.90 -9.28
C ALA A 121 -11.73 3.56 -7.91
N THR A 122 -12.95 4.05 -7.67
CA THR A 122 -13.69 3.78 -6.43
C THR A 122 -14.04 2.30 -6.30
N TYR A 123 -14.58 1.67 -7.37
CA TYR A 123 -14.87 0.25 -7.40
C TYR A 123 -13.64 -0.62 -7.19
N CYS A 124 -12.50 -0.29 -7.82
CA CYS A 124 -11.25 -1.00 -7.56
C CYS A 124 -10.80 -0.89 -6.10
N SER A 125 -10.92 0.29 -5.49
CA SER A 125 -10.53 0.52 -4.09
C SER A 125 -11.39 -0.31 -3.15
N SER A 126 -12.72 -0.27 -3.33
CA SER A 126 -13.65 -1.07 -2.54
C SER A 126 -13.43 -2.57 -2.76
N ALA A 127 -13.30 -3.01 -4.02
CA ALA A 127 -13.03 -4.40 -4.36
C ALA A 127 -11.74 -4.90 -3.70
N ALA A 128 -10.65 -4.14 -3.74
CA ALA A 128 -9.39 -4.49 -3.09
C ALA A 128 -9.55 -4.67 -1.57
N ILE A 129 -10.25 -3.76 -0.88
CA ILE A 129 -10.49 -3.84 0.56
C ILE A 129 -11.31 -5.09 0.90
N PHE A 130 -12.44 -5.30 0.22
CA PHE A 130 -13.33 -6.43 0.45
C PHE A 130 -12.63 -7.76 0.13
N PHE A 131 -11.95 -7.82 -1.00
CA PHE A 131 -11.22 -9.00 -1.43
C PHE A 131 -10.11 -9.36 -0.44
N TYR A 132 -9.32 -8.38 0.02
CA TYR A 132 -8.30 -8.65 1.03
C TYR A 132 -8.90 -9.14 2.33
N LYS A 133 -9.85 -8.38 2.91
CA LYS A 133 -10.40 -8.65 4.24
C LYS A 133 -11.05 -10.03 4.34
N TYR A 134 -11.78 -10.44 3.31
CA TYR A 134 -12.66 -11.61 3.39
C TYR A 134 -12.17 -12.83 2.57
N MET A 135 -11.41 -12.64 1.49
CA MET A 135 -10.91 -13.75 0.67
C MET A 135 -9.45 -14.11 0.95
N ILE A 136 -8.65 -13.16 1.46
CA ILE A 136 -7.20 -13.36 1.60
C ILE A 136 -6.78 -13.40 3.08
N ALA A 137 -7.04 -12.34 3.83
CA ALA A 137 -6.47 -12.11 5.16
C ALA A 137 -6.75 -13.27 6.13
N GLY A 138 -8.00 -13.77 6.15
CA GLY A 138 -8.37 -14.94 6.95
C GLY A 138 -7.66 -16.21 6.48
N ALA A 139 -7.61 -16.45 5.17
CA ALA A 139 -7.06 -17.66 4.59
C ALA A 139 -5.56 -17.81 4.84
N ILE A 140 -4.79 -16.72 4.66
CA ILE A 140 -3.33 -16.76 4.79
C ILE A 140 -2.85 -16.67 6.25
N ARG A 141 -3.67 -16.18 7.19
CA ARG A 141 -3.29 -16.01 8.60
C ARG A 141 -2.92 -17.33 9.27
N SER A 142 -3.56 -18.42 8.87
CA SER A 142 -3.34 -19.76 9.43
C SER A 142 -2.13 -20.50 8.84
N ILE A 143 -1.52 -19.96 7.77
CA ILE A 143 -0.46 -20.66 7.03
C ILE A 143 0.87 -19.93 7.25
N PRO A 144 1.85 -20.58 7.90
CA PRO A 144 3.16 -19.96 8.16
C PRO A 144 3.78 -19.36 6.90
N ARG A 145 4.31 -18.14 7.02
CA ARG A 145 5.01 -17.40 5.94
C ARG A 145 4.18 -17.05 4.70
N SER A 146 2.90 -17.42 4.63
CA SER A 146 2.05 -17.12 3.46
C SER A 146 1.82 -15.63 3.28
N HIS A 147 1.70 -14.86 4.36
CA HIS A 147 1.60 -13.40 4.29
C HIS A 147 2.84 -12.76 3.66
N MET A 148 4.03 -13.19 4.07
CA MET A 148 5.29 -12.68 3.48
C MET A 148 5.38 -13.01 1.98
N ILE A 149 5.01 -14.22 1.58
CA ILE A 149 5.03 -14.65 0.18
C ILE A 149 3.99 -13.87 -0.64
N TYR A 150 2.77 -13.73 -0.12
CA TYR A 150 1.71 -12.92 -0.71
C TYR A 150 2.20 -11.48 -0.96
N THR A 151 2.70 -10.81 0.07
CA THR A 151 3.13 -9.41 -0.03
C THR A 151 4.31 -9.24 -0.98
N LYS A 152 5.30 -10.15 -0.91
CA LYS A 152 6.46 -10.13 -1.82
C LYS A 152 6.00 -10.29 -3.28
N ARG A 153 5.15 -11.28 -3.55
CA ARG A 153 4.66 -11.56 -4.91
C ARG A 153 3.79 -10.42 -5.44
N LEU A 154 2.92 -9.85 -4.60
CA LEU A 154 2.11 -8.70 -4.96
C LEU A 154 2.99 -7.50 -5.34
N ALA A 155 4.01 -7.20 -4.53
CA ALA A 155 4.96 -6.14 -4.83
C ALA A 155 5.68 -6.38 -6.18
N GLN A 156 6.12 -7.61 -6.46
CA GLN A 156 6.72 -7.96 -7.75
C GLN A 156 5.76 -7.71 -8.93
N LEU A 157 4.49 -8.13 -8.82
CA LEU A 157 3.50 -7.91 -9.89
C LEU A 157 3.16 -6.44 -10.09
N VAL A 158 3.04 -5.66 -9.02
CA VAL A 158 2.78 -4.22 -9.10
C VAL A 158 3.97 -3.50 -9.73
N MET A 159 5.20 -3.80 -9.31
CA MET A 159 6.41 -3.20 -9.87
C MET A 159 6.62 -3.53 -11.36
N THR A 160 6.45 -4.80 -11.75
CA THR A 160 6.59 -5.23 -13.16
C THR A 160 5.53 -4.62 -14.06
N SER A 161 4.31 -4.41 -13.54
CA SER A 161 3.23 -3.80 -14.32
C SER A 161 3.44 -2.34 -14.72
N HIS A 162 4.37 -1.65 -14.05
CA HIS A 162 4.75 -0.30 -14.47
C HIS A 162 5.61 -0.29 -15.74
N ALA A 163 6.02 -1.45 -16.24
CA ALA A 163 6.82 -1.57 -17.46
C ALA A 163 6.01 -1.87 -18.74
N HIS A 164 4.74 -2.30 -18.67
CA HIS A 164 3.98 -2.74 -19.85
C HIS A 164 2.49 -2.35 -19.83
N THR A 165 1.94 -1.99 -21.01
CA THR A 165 0.51 -1.72 -21.28
C THR A 165 -0.34 -3.00 -21.19
N LEU A 166 -1.58 -2.86 -20.70
CA LEU A 166 -2.50 -3.93 -20.28
C LEU A 166 -2.80 -5.00 -21.36
N PRO A 167 -2.63 -6.30 -21.05
CA PRO A 167 -3.48 -7.35 -21.60
C PRO A 167 -4.78 -7.48 -20.78
N PRO A 168 -5.91 -7.86 -21.40
CA PRO A 168 -7.15 -8.16 -20.70
C PRO A 168 -6.98 -9.35 -19.74
N LEU A 169 -7.88 -9.44 -18.75
CA LEU A 169 -7.89 -10.51 -17.74
C LEU A 169 -8.17 -11.86 -18.42
N GLN A 170 -7.12 -12.57 -18.81
CA GLN A 170 -7.22 -13.95 -19.29
C GLN A 170 -7.05 -14.90 -18.11
N VAL A 171 -8.13 -15.57 -17.75
CA VAL A 171 -8.06 -16.74 -16.87
C VAL A 171 -7.62 -17.92 -17.73
N THR A 172 -6.30 -18.18 -17.87
CA THR A 172 -5.73 -19.52 -18.15
C THR A 172 -4.19 -19.56 -18.10
N THR A 173 -3.72 -20.75 -17.71
CA THR A 173 -2.40 -21.43 -17.57
C THR A 173 -1.18 -21.04 -18.43
N GLU A 174 0.01 -21.08 -17.77
CA GLU A 174 1.41 -21.29 -18.28
C GLU A 174 2.00 -20.18 -19.19
N ASP A 175 3.27 -19.78 -19.20
CA ASP A 175 4.56 -20.19 -18.60
C ASP A 175 5.56 -18.98 -18.63
N ALA A 176 6.72 -19.12 -17.96
CA ALA A 176 7.98 -18.30 -17.81
C ALA A 176 8.26 -17.04 -18.70
N ASP A 177 9.06 -16.01 -18.32
CA ASP A 177 10.45 -16.08 -17.81
C ASP A 177 11.03 -14.70 -17.30
N GLN A 178 12.02 -14.79 -16.39
CA GLN A 178 13.16 -13.91 -15.91
C GLN A 178 13.25 -12.37 -16.21
N ARG A 179 13.78 -11.44 -15.38
CA ARG A 179 14.97 -11.40 -14.46
C ARG A 179 15.03 -10.10 -13.61
N GLU A 180 15.73 -10.14 -12.46
CA GLU A 180 15.93 -9.07 -11.43
C GLU A 180 17.26 -8.27 -11.55
N ASN A 181 17.31 -7.07 -10.94
CA ASN A 181 18.53 -6.42 -10.42
C ASN A 181 18.18 -5.53 -9.19
N ARG A 182 18.95 -5.61 -8.08
CA ARG A 182 18.87 -4.68 -6.92
C ARG A 182 20.27 -4.34 -6.38
N ILE A 183 20.41 -3.12 -5.87
CA ILE A 183 21.66 -2.46 -5.38
C ILE A 183 21.60 -2.28 -3.84
N PRO A 184 22.72 -2.35 -3.09
CA PRO A 184 22.78 -2.12 -1.64
C PRO A 184 22.85 -0.62 -1.25
N VAL A 185 22.42 -0.28 -0.03
CA VAL A 185 22.48 1.09 0.53
C VAL A 185 23.54 1.17 1.64
N HIS A 186 24.40 2.19 1.60
CA HIS A 186 25.40 2.53 2.61
C HIS A 186 25.01 3.79 3.38
N PHE A 187 25.39 3.86 4.66
CA PHE A 187 25.25 5.04 5.51
C PHE A 187 26.64 5.69 5.67
N GLN A 188 26.75 6.99 5.39
CA GLN A 188 27.94 7.80 5.66
C GLN A 188 27.67 8.72 6.85
N ALA A 189 28.71 9.05 7.61
CA ALA A 189 28.60 9.89 8.80
C ALA A 189 29.46 11.17 8.68
N ALA A 190 28.93 12.22 9.33
CA ALA A 190 29.56 13.46 9.81
C ALA A 190 29.48 14.71 8.92
N GLY A 191 28.48 15.54 9.23
CA GLY A 191 28.39 16.98 8.90
C GLY A 191 27.66 17.74 10.03
N SER A 192 27.91 19.05 10.20
CA SER A 192 27.22 19.85 11.22
C SER A 192 25.73 19.95 10.91
N GLY A 193 24.88 19.59 11.87
CA GLY A 193 23.43 19.54 11.67
C GLY A 193 22.78 20.92 11.54
N VAL A 194 21.80 21.05 10.63
CA VAL A 194 20.93 22.23 10.54
C VAL A 194 19.59 21.89 11.20
N ARG A 195 19.21 22.64 12.24
CA ARG A 195 17.92 22.48 12.92
C ARG A 195 16.77 22.73 11.94
N ILE A 196 15.78 21.84 11.94
CA ILE A 196 14.63 21.92 11.04
C ILE A 196 13.61 22.90 11.62
N THR A 197 13.26 23.92 10.86
CA THR A 197 12.19 24.87 11.22
C THR A 197 10.81 24.30 10.88
N ALA A 198 9.75 24.81 11.50
CA ALA A 198 8.39 24.36 11.23
C ALA A 198 7.92 24.59 9.78
N SER A 199 8.38 25.66 9.14
CA SER A 199 8.12 25.88 7.70
C SER A 199 8.81 24.81 6.87
N ARG A 200 10.10 24.57 7.13
CA ARG A 200 10.88 23.56 6.39
C ARG A 200 10.35 22.15 6.57
N ALA A 201 9.91 21.78 7.78
CA ALA A 201 9.30 20.47 8.04
C ALA A 201 8.03 20.28 7.20
N LYS A 202 7.18 21.31 7.09
CA LYS A 202 5.99 21.26 6.24
C LYS A 202 6.36 21.13 4.76
N ASP A 203 7.34 21.88 4.29
CA ASP A 203 7.80 21.79 2.89
C ASP A 203 8.32 20.38 2.57
N LEU A 204 9.10 19.79 3.49
CA LEU A 204 9.60 18.42 3.34
C LEU A 204 8.48 17.37 3.34
N LEU A 205 7.43 17.56 4.15
CA LEU A 205 6.26 16.67 4.14
C LEU A 205 5.43 16.75 2.85
N MET A 206 5.54 17.87 2.11
CA MET A 206 4.90 18.01 0.80
C MET A 206 5.73 17.38 -0.33
N ASP A 207 7.03 17.17 -0.11
CA ASP A 207 7.95 16.52 -1.05
C ASP A 207 8.65 15.31 -0.40
N ILE A 208 7.89 14.22 -0.33
CA ILE A 208 8.30 12.97 0.33
C ILE A 208 9.52 12.34 -0.34
N ARG A 209 9.69 12.54 -1.66
CA ARG A 209 10.87 12.05 -2.37
C ARG A 209 12.12 12.74 -1.86
N THR A 210 12.08 14.05 -1.76
CA THR A 210 13.16 14.84 -1.18
C THR A 210 13.39 14.47 0.28
N LEU A 211 12.33 14.30 1.08
CA LEU A 211 12.43 13.86 2.47
C LEU A 211 13.13 12.50 2.63
N SER A 212 12.85 11.52 1.77
CA SER A 212 13.46 10.19 1.80
C SER A 212 14.95 10.15 1.46
N SER A 213 15.46 11.22 0.83
CA SER A 213 16.89 11.35 0.48
C SER A 213 17.75 11.86 1.65
N PHE A 214 17.11 12.34 2.72
CA PHE A 214 17.80 12.94 3.85
C PHE A 214 17.97 11.97 5.03
N GLN A 215 19.00 12.25 5.82
CA GLN A 215 19.22 11.63 7.13
C GLN A 215 19.02 12.69 8.21
N PHE A 216 18.35 12.29 9.29
CA PHE A 216 17.98 13.15 10.40
C PHE A 216 18.59 12.63 11.69
N LYS A 217 18.84 13.53 12.63
CA LYS A 217 19.34 13.20 13.98
C LYS A 217 18.50 13.90 15.04
N LEU A 218 18.02 13.16 16.04
CA LEU A 218 17.22 13.73 17.13
C LEU A 218 18.06 14.62 18.07
N LEU A 219 17.49 15.77 18.47
CA LEU A 219 18.15 16.83 19.25
C LEU A 219 18.18 16.57 20.76
N GLU A 220 17.14 15.95 21.34
CA GLU A 220 17.04 15.72 22.80
C GLU A 220 16.51 14.31 23.12
N VAL A 221 17.13 13.67 24.10
CA VAL A 221 16.56 12.58 24.91
C VAL A 221 16.75 13.02 26.37
N PRO A 222 15.75 12.89 27.26
CA PRO A 222 15.96 13.14 28.69
C PRO A 222 17.17 12.34 29.18
N HIS A 223 18.13 13.07 29.76
CA HIS A 223 19.41 12.58 30.26
C HIS A 223 19.22 11.51 31.34
N ASP A 224 19.35 10.23 31.00
CA ASP A 224 19.60 9.18 31.99
C ASP A 224 20.35 7.95 31.43
N THR A 225 20.89 8.03 30.20
CA THR A 225 21.66 6.93 29.62
C THR A 225 23.14 7.30 29.49
N VAL A 226 23.92 6.59 30.31
CA VAL A 226 25.38 6.57 30.42
C VAL A 226 26.05 6.64 29.04
N GLU A 227 26.91 7.65 28.87
CA GLU A 227 27.81 7.78 27.72
C GLU A 227 28.82 6.64 27.76
N ASP A 228 28.62 5.63 26.91
CA ASP A 228 29.68 4.67 26.64
C ASP A 228 29.67 4.21 25.17
N VAL A 229 30.85 4.38 24.56
CA VAL A 229 31.40 3.76 23.34
C VAL A 229 30.90 4.25 21.97
N GLU A 230 31.89 4.63 21.15
CA GLU A 230 31.95 4.97 19.71
C GLU A 230 31.19 4.01 18.76
N SER A 231 29.88 3.89 18.94
CA SER A 231 29.04 2.97 18.20
C SER A 231 27.84 3.72 17.66
N VAL A 232 27.72 3.76 16.33
CA VAL A 232 26.55 4.13 15.51
C VAL A 232 25.66 5.19 16.15
N ASP A 233 25.63 6.41 15.61
CA ASP A 233 24.79 7.51 16.11
C ASP A 233 23.32 7.06 16.24
N ARG A 234 22.97 6.56 17.43
CA ARG A 234 21.72 5.83 17.71
C ARG A 234 20.48 6.69 17.46
N ARG A 235 20.72 8.00 17.38
CA ARG A 235 19.75 9.08 17.20
C ARG A 235 19.45 9.39 15.74
N SER A 236 20.15 8.74 14.80
CA SER A 236 19.92 8.91 13.37
C SER A 236 18.68 8.16 12.91
N TRP A 237 17.89 8.77 12.03
CA TRP A 237 16.76 8.13 11.37
C TRP A 237 16.58 8.62 9.93
N LYS A 238 15.84 7.85 9.13
CA LYS A 238 15.43 8.25 7.78
C LYS A 238 14.05 7.72 7.43
N LEU A 239 13.39 8.39 6.49
CA LEU A 239 12.16 7.89 5.88
C LEU A 239 12.48 6.83 4.83
N VAL A 240 11.81 5.67 4.90
CA VAL A 240 12.02 4.54 3.98
C VAL A 240 10.87 4.38 2.99
N SER A 241 9.63 4.54 3.44
CA SER A 241 8.46 4.41 2.58
C SER A 241 7.27 5.23 3.06
N GLU A 242 6.39 5.57 2.14
CA GLU A 242 5.06 6.13 2.40
C GLU A 242 4.00 5.08 2.11
N HIS A 243 3.00 4.97 2.99
CA HIS A 243 1.87 4.07 2.85
C HIS A 243 0.59 4.89 2.60
N TYR A 244 0.28 5.12 1.32
CA TYR A 244 -0.86 5.93 0.90
C TYR A 244 -2.21 5.46 1.47
N HIS A 245 -2.39 4.15 1.66
CA HIS A 245 -3.66 3.59 2.13
C HIS A 245 -3.94 3.83 3.62
N SER A 246 -2.90 3.79 4.46
CA SER A 246 -3.01 4.01 5.90
C SER A 246 -2.74 5.47 6.29
N SER A 247 -2.32 6.31 5.34
CA SER A 247 -1.78 7.64 5.62
C SER A 247 -0.66 7.60 6.68
N SER A 248 0.14 6.53 6.63
CA SER A 248 1.29 6.29 7.52
C SER A 248 2.61 6.31 6.75
N TYR A 249 3.69 6.50 7.49
CA TYR A 249 5.05 6.61 6.99
C TYR A 249 5.91 5.60 7.71
N SER A 250 6.85 4.98 7.00
CA SER A 250 7.78 4.04 7.61
C SER A 250 9.14 4.70 7.79
N VAL A 251 9.56 4.88 9.04
CA VAL A 251 10.87 5.45 9.40
C VAL A 251 11.75 4.36 9.99
N VAL A 252 13.05 4.41 9.72
CA VAL A 252 14.03 3.49 10.31
C VAL A 252 15.02 4.29 11.14
N PHE A 253 15.16 3.92 12.41
CA PHE A 253 16.21 4.42 13.29
C PHE A 253 17.48 3.58 13.12
N ALA A 254 18.64 4.23 13.20
CA ALA A 254 19.93 3.57 13.06
C ALA A 254 20.17 2.50 14.13
N GLU A 255 19.63 2.69 15.34
CA GLU A 255 19.73 1.73 16.43
C GLU A 255 18.87 0.48 16.19
N SER A 256 17.61 0.66 15.75
CA SER A 256 16.69 -0.48 15.62
C SER A 256 16.88 -1.25 14.32
N GLN A 257 17.22 -0.56 13.22
CA GLN A 257 17.19 -1.10 11.85
C GLN A 257 15.83 -1.73 11.46
N VAL A 258 14.79 -1.50 12.26
CA VAL A 258 13.43 -2.00 12.05
C VAL A 258 12.56 -0.81 11.62
N PRO A 259 11.81 -0.93 10.51
CA PRO A 259 10.87 0.11 10.12
C PRO A 259 9.74 0.26 11.14
N ILE A 260 9.54 1.49 11.60
CA ILE A 260 8.47 1.89 12.53
C ILE A 260 7.46 2.70 11.73
N GLU A 261 6.19 2.32 11.81
CA GLU A 261 5.12 3.11 11.22
C GLU A 261 4.76 4.30 12.11
N VAL A 262 4.68 5.48 11.51
CA VAL A 262 4.30 6.73 12.15
C VAL A 262 3.23 7.44 11.32
N THR A 263 2.34 8.14 11.99
CA THR A 263 1.35 9.03 11.37
C THR A 263 2.01 10.29 10.83
N LYS A 264 1.26 11.06 10.02
CA LYS A 264 1.73 12.38 9.53
C LYS A 264 2.08 13.35 10.68
N ALA A 265 1.33 13.31 11.78
CA ALA A 265 1.56 14.16 12.94
C ALA A 265 2.86 13.77 13.66
N GLU A 266 3.06 12.47 13.92
CA GLU A 266 4.28 11.96 14.54
C GLU A 266 5.51 12.19 13.66
N LEU A 267 5.38 12.07 12.33
CA LEU A 267 6.47 12.40 11.41
C LEU A 267 6.83 13.89 11.46
N LEU A 268 5.85 14.77 11.60
CA LEU A 268 6.08 16.21 11.78
C LEU A 268 6.81 16.47 13.10
N ASP A 269 6.38 15.85 14.19
CA ASP A 269 7.02 16.01 15.50
C ASP A 269 8.47 15.48 15.49
N LEU A 270 8.72 14.34 14.82
CA LEU A 270 10.06 13.81 14.59
C LEU A 270 10.95 14.80 13.84
N LEU A 271 10.43 15.42 12.76
CA LEU A 271 11.18 16.43 12.01
C LEU A 271 11.51 17.65 12.87
N LEU A 272 10.56 18.14 13.66
CA LEU A 272 10.76 19.29 14.56
C LEU A 272 11.76 19.01 15.70
N GLY A 273 11.81 17.76 16.15
CA GLY A 273 12.76 17.26 17.15
C GLY A 273 14.13 16.90 16.57
N SER A 274 14.37 17.12 15.28
CA SER A 274 15.60 16.69 14.60
C SER A 274 16.40 17.82 13.97
N GLU A 275 17.68 17.54 13.74
CA GLU A 275 18.54 18.25 12.81
C GLU A 275 18.79 17.42 11.55
N LEU A 276 18.99 18.11 10.43
CA LEU A 276 19.37 17.50 9.17
C LEU A 276 20.86 17.17 9.18
N VAL A 277 21.21 15.91 8.98
CA VAL A 277 22.60 15.47 8.79
C VAL A 277 22.92 15.56 7.30
N GLN A 278 23.84 16.45 6.94
CA GLN A 278 24.34 16.58 5.56
C GLN A 278 25.39 15.52 5.25
#